data_AF-A0A1I3LQQ6-F1
#
_entry.id   AF-A0A1I3LQQ6-F1
#
_cell.length_a   1.000
_cell.length_b   1.000
_cell.length_c   1.000
_cell.angle_alpha   90.00
_cell.angle_beta   90.00
_cell.angle_gamma   90.00
#
_symmetry.space_group_name_H-M   'P 1'
#
loop_
_entity.id
_entity.type
_entity.pdbx_description
1 polymer ?
#
loop_
_entity_poly.entity_id
_entity_poly.type
_entity_poly.pdbx_seq_one_letter_code
_entity_poly.pdbx_strand_id
1 'polypeptide(L)'
;MLNKEKELPVTKCTRESFKFPDVKKRTVEVNLQGGDITSDGGVMLLRQADKHIGLSKAVAQVLEDTRRQASCQHDRLALLRQRVYALACGYEDLNDHQPLRHDL
;
A
#
# COMPACT_ATOMS: atom_id res chain seq x y z
N MET A 1 39.38 31.52 2.81
CA MET A 1 38.49 30.35 2.85
C MET A 1 37.60 30.43 4.08
N LEU A 2 36.34 30.83 3.90
CA LEU A 2 35.10 30.20 4.38
C LEU A 2 34.00 31.25 4.25
N ASN A 3 33.26 31.18 3.14
CA ASN A 3 31.99 31.88 3.02
C ASN A 3 30.98 31.13 3.89
N LYS A 4 30.69 31.67 5.08
CA LYS A 4 29.48 31.31 5.80
C LYS A 4 28.33 32.07 5.15
N GLU A 5 27.66 31.42 4.21
CA GLU A 5 26.33 31.85 3.80
C GLU A 5 25.45 31.91 5.06
N LYS A 6 24.80 33.05 5.26
CA LYS A 6 23.85 33.25 6.35
C LYS A 6 22.67 32.32 6.14
N GLU A 7 22.63 31.20 6.87
CA GLU A 7 21.37 30.48 7.09
C GLU A 7 20.39 31.43 7.79
N LEU A 8 19.30 31.74 7.10
CA LEU A 8 18.19 32.48 7.68
C LEU A 8 17.60 31.63 8.82
N PRO A 9 17.26 32.21 9.98
CA PRO A 9 16.65 31.45 11.07
C PRO A 9 15.26 30.97 10.63
N VAL A 10 15.18 29.70 10.22
CA VAL A 10 13.90 29.04 9.95
C VAL A 10 13.33 28.59 11.29
N THR A 11 12.22 29.20 11.71
CA THR A 11 11.49 28.75 12.89
C THR A 11 10.70 27.48 12.52
N LYS A 12 10.96 26.36 13.21
CA LYS A 12 10.16 25.13 13.08
C LYS A 12 8.80 25.36 13.77
N CYS A 13 7.87 25.99 13.05
CA CYS A 13 6.55 26.39 13.56
C CYS A 13 5.52 25.25 13.65
N THR A 14 5.84 24.05 13.15
CA THR A 14 4.93 22.90 13.12
C THR A 14 5.25 21.94 14.26
N ARG A 15 4.30 21.70 15.17
CA ARG A 15 4.40 20.69 16.23
C ARG A 15 3.97 19.32 15.68
N GLU A 16 4.69 18.26 16.01
CA GLU A 16 4.41 16.91 15.49
C GLU A 16 3.19 16.26 16.17
N SER A 17 2.97 16.52 17.45
CA SER A 17 1.72 16.22 18.14
C SER A 17 1.45 17.22 19.26
N PHE A 18 0.19 17.31 19.69
CA PHE A 18 -0.18 18.06 20.90
C PHE A 18 -1.50 17.55 21.50
N LYS A 19 -1.66 17.76 22.81
CA LYS A 19 -2.83 17.33 23.58
C LYS A 19 -3.88 18.43 23.67
N PHE A 20 -5.14 18.04 23.52
CA PHE A 20 -6.30 18.84 23.90
C PHE A 20 -6.67 18.57 25.36
N PRO A 21 -7.51 19.43 25.98
CA PRO A 21 -8.10 19.14 27.28
C PRO A 21 -8.80 17.78 27.29
N ASP A 22 -8.69 17.07 28.41
CA ASP A 22 -9.32 15.76 28.57
C ASP A 22 -10.84 15.84 28.45
N VAL A 23 -11.45 14.87 27.77
CA VAL A 23 -12.91 14.72 27.70
C VAL A 23 -13.32 13.55 28.59
N LYS A 24 -13.90 13.86 29.75
CA LYS A 24 -14.18 12.89 30.82
C LYS A 24 -12.91 12.20 31.31
N LYS A 25 -12.75 10.90 31.01
CA LYS A 25 -11.60 10.07 31.40
C LYS A 25 -10.73 9.71 30.18
N ARG A 26 -10.82 10.47 29.10
CA ARG A 26 -10.11 10.20 27.83
C ARG A 26 -9.23 11.37 27.46
N THR A 27 -7.96 11.08 27.22
CA THR A 27 -7.01 12.04 26.65
C THR A 27 -7.21 12.14 25.15
N VAL A 28 -7.25 13.36 24.65
CA VAL A 28 -7.40 13.67 23.22
C VAL A 28 -6.08 14.24 22.72
N GLU A 29 -5.47 13.57 21.75
CA GLU A 29 -4.22 13.97 21.11
C GLU A 29 -4.43 14.17 19.61
N VAL A 30 -3.83 15.22 19.07
CA VAL A 30 -3.65 15.38 17.62
C VAL A 30 -2.24 14.95 17.27
N ASN A 31 -2.12 13.96 16.39
CA ASN A 31 -0.86 13.51 15.80
C ASN A 31 -0.82 13.96 14.33
N LEU A 32 0.19 14.75 13.97
CA LEU A 32 0.44 15.27 12.62
C LEU A 32 1.54 14.49 11.88
N GLN A 33 1.94 13.32 12.37
CA GLN A 33 2.89 12.43 11.70
C GLN A 33 2.34 11.81 10.40
N GLY A 34 1.06 12.03 10.09
CA GLY A 34 0.41 11.51 8.87
C GLY A 34 0.14 10.01 8.91
N GLY A 35 0.90 9.24 9.69
CA GLY A 35 0.83 7.78 9.68
C GLY A 35 1.24 7.19 8.32
N ASP A 36 0.89 5.94 8.07
CA ASP A 36 1.10 5.31 6.77
C ASP A 36 0.04 5.83 5.77
N ILE A 37 0.39 6.89 5.05
CA ILE A 37 -0.45 7.46 3.99
C ILE A 37 -0.10 6.77 2.68
N THR A 38 -1.11 6.19 2.03
CA THR A 38 -0.99 5.63 0.68
C THR A 38 -1.99 6.27 -0.26
N SER A 39 -1.55 6.60 -1.48
CA SER A 39 -2.42 6.97 -2.60
C SER A 39 -3.33 5.82 -3.04
N ASP A 40 -2.96 4.59 -2.70
CA ASP A 40 -3.58 3.38 -3.23
C ASP A 40 -4.68 2.84 -2.31
N GLY A 41 -5.07 3.60 -1.30
CA GLY A 41 -6.09 3.17 -0.33
C GLY A 41 -7.41 2.72 -0.97
N GLY A 42 -7.72 3.25 -2.17
CA GLY A 42 -8.89 2.84 -2.97
C GLY A 42 -8.90 1.37 -3.36
N VAL A 43 -7.73 0.71 -3.43
CA VAL A 43 -7.62 -0.72 -3.77
C VAL A 43 -8.32 -1.64 -2.77
N MET A 44 -8.52 -1.18 -1.52
CA MET A 44 -9.29 -1.92 -0.52
C MET A 44 -10.77 -2.06 -0.89
N LEU A 45 -11.36 -1.02 -1.49
CA LEU A 45 -12.74 -1.07 -2.00
C LEU A 45 -12.85 -2.03 -3.17
N LEU A 46 -11.90 -1.96 -4.11
CA LEU A 46 -11.82 -2.89 -5.25
C LEU A 46 -11.70 -4.34 -4.77
N ARG A 47 -10.84 -4.61 -3.79
CA ARG A 47 -10.68 -5.94 -3.19
C ARG A 47 -11.99 -6.42 -2.56
N GLN A 48 -12.73 -5.54 -1.88
CA GLN A 48 -14.00 -5.90 -1.26
C GLN A 48 -15.05 -6.23 -2.33
N ALA A 49 -15.12 -5.45 -3.40
CA ALA A 49 -15.98 -5.72 -4.54
C ALA A 49 -15.64 -7.06 -5.22
N ASP A 50 -14.36 -7.30 -5.55
CA ASP A 50 -13.88 -8.57 -6.13
C ASP A 50 -14.25 -9.79 -5.27
N LYS A 51 -14.10 -9.68 -3.95
CA LYS A 51 -14.50 -10.75 -3.02
C LYS A 51 -16.00 -10.98 -3.00
N HIS A 52 -16.80 -9.93 -3.12
CA HIS A 52 -18.26 -10.02 -3.09
C HIS A 52 -18.80 -10.67 -4.36
N ILE A 53 -18.30 -10.28 -5.53
CA ILE A 53 -18.77 -10.81 -6.82
C ILE A 53 -18.03 -12.08 -7.27
N GLY A 54 -16.85 -12.35 -6.69
CA GLY A 54 -16.05 -13.53 -6.98
C GLY A 54 -15.32 -13.52 -8.33
N LEU A 55 -15.15 -12.35 -8.97
CA LEU A 55 -14.65 -12.23 -10.34
C LEU A 55 -13.27 -12.86 -10.52
N SER A 56 -12.27 -12.42 -9.76
CA SER A 56 -10.91 -12.95 -9.86
C SER A 56 -10.87 -14.44 -9.54
N LYS A 57 -11.75 -14.92 -8.64
CA LYS A 57 -11.85 -16.37 -8.34
C LYS A 57 -12.36 -17.15 -9.55
N ALA A 58 -13.40 -16.66 -10.22
CA ALA A 58 -13.95 -17.30 -11.42
C ALA A 58 -12.95 -17.31 -12.56
N VAL A 59 -12.26 -16.20 -12.80
CA VAL A 59 -11.20 -16.11 -13.83
C VAL A 59 -10.03 -17.03 -13.49
N ALA A 60 -9.57 -17.05 -12.24
CA ALA A 60 -8.49 -17.93 -11.81
C ALA A 60 -8.82 -19.40 -12.05
N GLN A 61 -10.09 -19.83 -11.91
CA GLN A 61 -10.48 -21.23 -12.12
C GLN A 61 -10.26 -21.72 -13.55
N VAL A 62 -10.47 -20.84 -14.54
CA VAL A 62 -10.35 -21.18 -15.97
C VAL A 62 -8.95 -20.93 -16.55
N LEU A 63 -8.08 -20.24 -15.82
CA LEU A 63 -6.69 -20.04 -16.22
C LEU A 63 -5.85 -21.29 -15.96
N GLU A 64 -5.25 -21.84 -17.01
CA GLU A 64 -4.30 -22.93 -16.89
C GLU A 64 -3.03 -22.44 -16.17
N ASP A 65 -2.57 -23.22 -15.19
CA ASP A 65 -1.31 -22.98 -14.50
C ASP A 65 -0.40 -24.20 -14.68
N THR A 66 0.54 -24.07 -15.61
CA THR A 66 1.47 -25.13 -16.00
C THR A 66 2.66 -25.27 -15.05
N ARG A 67 2.76 -24.39 -14.04
CA ARG A 67 3.85 -24.40 -13.07
C ARG A 67 3.70 -25.59 -12.13
N ARG A 68 4.83 -26.15 -11.70
CA ARG A 68 4.86 -27.20 -10.68
C ARG A 68 4.38 -26.62 -9.37
N GLN A 69 3.17 -26.96 -8.94
CA GLN A 69 2.54 -26.36 -7.76
C GLN A 69 3.34 -26.57 -6.45
N ALA A 70 4.08 -27.68 -6.33
CA ALA A 70 4.98 -27.92 -5.18
C ALA A 70 6.18 -26.95 -5.11
N SER A 71 6.43 -26.21 -6.18
CA SER A 71 7.47 -25.19 -6.35
C SER A 71 6.91 -23.77 -6.26
N CYS A 72 5.60 -23.60 -6.10
CA CYS A 72 4.97 -22.28 -6.07
C CYS A 72 4.59 -21.89 -4.65
N GLN A 73 5.04 -20.71 -4.20
CA GLN A 73 4.56 -20.12 -2.96
C GLN A 73 3.21 -19.40 -3.17
N HIS A 74 3.02 -18.82 -4.36
CA HIS A 74 1.84 -18.03 -4.69
C HIS A 74 0.95 -18.76 -5.68
N ASP A 75 -0.30 -19.00 -5.28
CA ASP A 75 -1.29 -19.58 -6.17
C ASP A 75 -1.67 -18.62 -7.32
N ARG A 76 -2.25 -19.17 -8.39
CA ARG A 76 -2.69 -18.39 -9.56
C ARG A 76 -3.68 -17.26 -9.21
N LEU A 77 -4.49 -17.42 -8.15
CA LEU A 77 -5.46 -16.40 -7.75
C LEU A 77 -4.76 -15.20 -7.10
N ALA A 78 -3.74 -15.44 -6.28
CA ALA A 78 -2.90 -14.42 -5.68
C ALA A 78 -2.19 -13.60 -6.77
N LEU A 79 -1.60 -14.28 -7.76
CA LEU A 79 -0.93 -13.62 -8.89
C LEU A 79 -1.90 -12.81 -9.75
N LEU A 80 -3.07 -13.37 -10.06
CA LEU A 80 -4.10 -12.66 -10.82
C LEU A 80 -4.57 -11.40 -10.09
N ARG A 81 -4.89 -11.51 -8.80
CA ARG A 81 -5.31 -10.36 -7.98
C ARG A 81 -4.21 -9.32 -7.87
N GLN A 82 -2.97 -9.75 -7.68
CA GLN A 82 -1.84 -8.86 -7.63
C GLN A 82 -1.73 -8.03 -8.91
N ARG A 83 -1.85 -8.66 -10.09
CA ARG A 83 -1.83 -7.94 -11.37
C ARG A 83 -3.03 -7.02 -11.56
N VAL A 84 -4.24 -7.49 -11.30
CA VAL A 84 -5.47 -6.70 -11.51
C VAL A 84 -5.50 -5.48 -10.59
N TYR A 85 -5.12 -5.65 -9.33
CA TYR A 85 -5.11 -4.54 -8.36
C TYR A 85 -3.99 -3.56 -8.65
N ALA A 86 -2.80 -4.03 -9.06
CA ALA A 86 -1.72 -3.17 -9.49
C ALA A 86 -2.11 -2.29 -10.68
N LEU A 87 -2.77 -2.86 -11.69
CA LEU A 87 -3.30 -2.10 -12.83
C LEU A 87 -4.29 -1.02 -12.38
N ALA A 88 -5.19 -1.33 -11.44
CA ALA A 88 -6.13 -0.36 -10.91
C ALA A 88 -5.46 0.79 -10.13
N CYS A 89 -4.28 0.54 -9.56
CA CYS A 89 -3.45 1.56 -8.91
C CYS A 89 -2.52 2.31 -9.88
N GLY A 90 -2.50 1.96 -11.18
CA GLY A 90 -1.65 2.60 -12.19
C GLY A 90 -0.25 2.00 -12.35
N TYR A 91 0.01 0.83 -11.76
CA TYR A 91 1.29 0.11 -11.87
C TYR A 91 1.33 -0.80 -13.11
N GLU A 92 1.50 -0.19 -14.28
CA GLU A 92 1.43 -0.88 -15.58
C GLU A 92 2.74 -1.60 -15.96
N ASP A 93 3.88 -1.04 -15.55
CA ASP A 93 5.23 -1.36 -16.01
C ASP A 93 5.84 -2.66 -15.45
N LEU A 94 5.13 -3.34 -14.54
CA LEU A 94 5.47 -4.66 -13.97
C LEU A 94 6.78 -4.71 -13.15
N ASN A 95 7.45 -3.59 -12.90
CA ASN A 95 8.75 -3.58 -12.21
C ASN A 95 8.64 -4.09 -10.75
N ASP A 96 7.52 -3.80 -10.07
CA ASP A 96 7.21 -4.20 -8.70
C ASP A 96 6.77 -5.67 -8.59
N HIS A 97 6.58 -6.34 -9.73
CA HIS A 97 6.06 -7.71 -9.80
C HIS A 97 7.19 -8.73 -9.97
N GLN A 98 8.42 -8.24 -10.15
CA GLN A 98 9.62 -9.04 -10.34
C GLN A 98 9.89 -10.04 -9.20
N PRO A 99 9.66 -9.72 -7.91
CA PRO A 99 9.86 -10.68 -6.83
C PRO A 99 8.98 -11.93 -6.95
N LEU A 100 7.73 -11.77 -7.41
CA LEU A 100 6.75 -12.87 -7.51
C LEU A 100 7.05 -13.86 -8.62
N ARG A 101 7.93 -13.51 -9.57
CA ARG A 101 8.35 -14.42 -10.65
C ARG A 101 9.35 -15.49 -10.18
N HIS A 102 9.96 -15.30 -9.01
CA HIS A 102 11.01 -16.17 -8.47
C HIS A 102 10.47 -17.21 -7.48
N ASP A 103 9.17 -17.55 -7.57
CA ASP A 103 8.63 -18.75 -6.95
C ASP A 103 9.49 -19.97 -7.39
N LEU A 104 10.04 -20.71 -6.41
CA LEU A 104 11.12 -21.71 -6.54
C LEU A 104 10.73 -23.04 -7.20
#